data_AF-Q0UWX1-F1
#
_entry.id   AF-Q0UWX1-F1
#
_cell.length_a   1.000
_cell.length_b   1.000
_cell.length_c   1.000
_cell.angle_alpha   90.00
_cell.angle_beta   90.00
_cell.angle_gamma   90.00
#
_symmetry.space_group_name_H-M   'P 1'
#
loop_
_entity.id
_entity.type
_entity.pdbx_description
1 polymer ?
#
loop_
_entity_poly.entity_id
_entity_poly.type
_entity_poly.pdbx_seq_one_letter_code
_entity_poly.pdbx_strand_id
1 'polypeptide(L)'
;MGRFDTLNADTQDLVNCLLPALASSFHISDAVDIIPEDIRMRAWDCERRDHIKDETENDPRNWGVQFLKDLMAISRIKKGDLNLFQQDLRAKVAKHEEKHPWCRLSDIKELKDEYEHPNRKKPVPQEESGSSSTDSYLEELHEPELPSGMKRGRHEIYEARVQPKRRKVNRLRRSDDGGFERKDKAKARKSGFSMERDSPVDSPARSRPALRRPSRIIDSDGEEDARDSPYGKPSRTKAQTPSAYSMSPAPARLSSVIAEPIDTSDQPLAVQKMEAELEVAEAELKAARLKFAYCKAKEEAEEEARKRQSALK
;
A
#
# COMPACT_ATOMS: atom_id res chain seq x y z
N MET A 1 -5.05 11.97 -10.65
CA MET A 1 -6.40 11.64 -10.12
C MET A 1 -7.23 11.02 -11.24
N GLY A 2 -8.45 10.52 -11.01
CA GLY A 2 -9.38 10.27 -12.12
C GLY A 2 -9.97 11.58 -12.61
N ARG A 3 -10.18 11.75 -13.92
CA ARG A 3 -10.98 12.86 -14.47
C ARG A 3 -12.43 12.71 -14.08
N PHE A 4 -13.17 13.83 -14.04
CA PHE A 4 -14.60 13.85 -13.73
C PHE A 4 -15.40 12.80 -14.52
N ASP A 5 -15.15 12.67 -15.82
CA ASP A 5 -15.84 11.72 -16.72
C ASP A 5 -15.61 10.24 -16.35
N THR A 6 -14.54 9.95 -15.60
CA THR A 6 -14.16 8.59 -15.16
C THR A 6 -14.66 8.25 -13.74
N LEU A 7 -15.30 9.20 -13.05
CA LEU A 7 -15.90 8.99 -11.73
C LEU A 7 -17.23 8.25 -11.83
N ASN A 8 -17.67 7.65 -10.72
CA ASN A 8 -19.01 7.07 -10.60
C ASN A 8 -20.07 8.19 -10.64
N ALA A 9 -21.27 7.90 -11.15
CA ALA A 9 -22.38 8.86 -11.21
C ALA A 9 -22.65 9.56 -9.86
N ASP A 10 -22.78 8.80 -8.77
CA ASP A 10 -22.97 9.35 -7.40
C ASP A 10 -21.89 10.38 -7.01
N THR A 11 -20.64 10.17 -7.46
CA THR A 11 -19.53 11.09 -7.21
C THR A 11 -19.50 12.28 -8.17
N GLN A 12 -19.97 12.11 -9.41
CA GLN A 12 -20.17 13.22 -10.36
C GLN A 12 -21.28 14.15 -9.86
N ASP A 13 -22.41 13.61 -9.42
CA ASP A 13 -23.51 14.36 -8.83
C ASP A 13 -23.07 15.11 -7.56
N LEU A 14 -22.26 14.47 -6.70
CA LEU A 14 -21.69 15.14 -5.54
C LEU A 14 -20.80 16.34 -5.92
N VAL A 15 -19.97 16.22 -6.96
CA VAL A 15 -19.15 17.35 -7.47
C VAL A 15 -20.06 18.44 -8.05
N ASN A 16 -21.04 18.07 -8.88
CA ASN A 16 -22.02 18.99 -9.46
C ASN A 16 -22.83 19.75 -8.39
N CYS A 17 -23.11 19.13 -7.24
CA CYS A 17 -23.77 19.78 -6.11
C CYS A 17 -22.82 20.69 -5.30
N LEU A 18 -21.54 20.31 -5.18
CA LEU A 18 -20.55 21.05 -4.37
C LEU A 18 -20.09 22.35 -5.05
N LEU A 19 -19.91 22.37 -6.38
CA LEU A 19 -19.34 23.52 -7.08
C LEU A 19 -20.21 24.80 -6.97
N PRO A 20 -21.54 24.78 -7.21
CA PRO A 20 -22.39 25.95 -7.01
C PRO A 20 -22.47 26.37 -5.53
N ALA A 21 -22.41 25.40 -4.61
CA ALA A 21 -22.41 25.67 -3.18
C ALA A 21 -21.11 26.36 -2.72
N LEU A 22 -19.96 26.06 -3.34
CA LEU A 22 -18.68 26.73 -3.12
C LEU A 22 -18.68 28.16 -3.68
N ALA A 23 -19.15 28.34 -4.91
CA ALA A 23 -19.27 29.68 -5.51
C ALA A 23 -20.16 30.59 -4.63
N SER A 24 -21.31 30.08 -4.18
CA SER A 24 -22.20 30.76 -3.24
C SER A 24 -21.57 31.06 -1.88
N SER A 25 -20.76 30.15 -1.33
CA SER A 25 -20.16 30.32 0.01
C SER A 25 -18.99 31.30 0.06
N PHE A 26 -18.32 31.55 -1.06
CA PHE A 26 -17.29 32.60 -1.22
C PHE A 26 -17.80 33.87 -1.92
N HIS A 27 -19.09 33.93 -2.27
CA HIS A 27 -19.73 35.05 -2.98
C HIS A 27 -19.12 35.36 -4.37
N ILE A 28 -18.82 34.31 -5.14
CA ILE A 28 -18.23 34.38 -6.49
C ILE A 28 -19.24 33.83 -7.52
N SER A 29 -19.14 34.24 -8.80
CA SER A 29 -19.88 33.60 -9.90
C SER A 29 -19.39 32.18 -10.17
N ASP A 30 -18.08 32.02 -10.32
CA ASP A 30 -17.45 30.78 -10.78
C ASP A 30 -16.51 30.19 -9.73
N ALA A 31 -16.63 28.88 -9.51
CA ALA A 31 -15.79 28.16 -8.56
C ALA A 31 -14.30 28.16 -8.95
N VAL A 32 -13.98 28.43 -10.22
CA VAL A 32 -12.61 28.54 -10.77
C VAL A 32 -11.81 29.65 -10.08
N ASP A 33 -12.45 30.77 -9.77
CA ASP A 33 -11.78 31.96 -9.23
C ASP A 33 -11.52 31.88 -7.71
N ILE A 34 -12.01 30.81 -7.05
CA ILE A 34 -11.66 30.50 -5.66
C ILE A 34 -10.14 30.33 -5.53
N ILE A 35 -9.52 29.67 -6.52
CA ILE A 35 -8.07 29.44 -6.57
C ILE A 35 -7.49 30.14 -7.80
N PRO A 36 -6.69 31.20 -7.61
CA PRO A 36 -6.16 31.98 -8.71
C PRO A 36 -5.13 31.17 -9.50
N GLU A 37 -4.99 31.52 -10.78
CA GLU A 37 -4.27 30.74 -11.79
C GLU A 37 -2.79 30.53 -11.44
N ASP A 38 -2.17 31.50 -10.76
CA ASP A 38 -0.77 31.49 -10.32
C ASP A 38 -0.42 30.32 -9.38
N ILE A 39 -1.39 29.85 -8.59
CA ILE A 39 -1.20 28.79 -7.58
C ILE A 39 -2.15 27.60 -7.75
N ARG A 40 -2.88 27.52 -8.87
CA ARG A 40 -3.87 26.47 -9.14
C ARG A 40 -3.22 25.08 -9.13
N MET A 41 -4.00 24.02 -8.95
CA MET A 41 -3.47 22.65 -9.12
C MET A 41 -2.99 22.44 -10.57
N ARG A 42 -1.96 21.60 -10.76
CA ARG A 42 -1.54 21.15 -12.11
C ARG A 42 -2.60 20.28 -12.77
N ALA A 43 -2.71 20.39 -14.09
CA ALA A 43 -3.51 19.47 -14.90
C ALA A 43 -2.97 18.04 -14.80
N TRP A 44 -3.87 17.05 -14.74
CA TRP A 44 -3.52 15.63 -14.72
C TRP A 44 -3.82 14.98 -16.08
N ASP A 45 -2.77 14.43 -16.70
CA ASP A 45 -2.88 13.67 -17.94
C ASP A 45 -3.34 12.24 -17.62
N CYS A 46 -4.53 11.86 -18.10
CA CYS A 46 -5.07 10.51 -17.94
C CYS A 46 -4.44 9.47 -18.87
N GLU A 47 -3.92 9.88 -20.03
CA GLU A 47 -3.28 9.00 -21.00
C GLU A 47 -1.88 8.64 -20.53
N ARG A 48 -1.09 9.64 -20.13
CA ARG A 48 0.28 9.46 -19.63
C ARG A 48 0.36 9.09 -18.14
N ARG A 49 -0.72 9.33 -17.38
CA ARG A 49 -0.79 9.15 -15.92
C ARG A 49 0.26 9.96 -15.14
N ASP A 50 0.50 11.20 -15.57
CA ASP A 50 1.43 12.13 -14.92
C ASP A 50 0.82 13.55 -14.88
N HIS A 51 1.40 14.44 -14.07
CA HIS A 51 1.03 15.85 -14.06
C HIS A 51 1.67 16.59 -15.22
N ILE A 52 0.87 17.30 -16.01
CA ILE A 52 1.39 18.21 -17.04
C ILE A 52 2.14 19.33 -16.32
N LYS A 53 3.40 19.59 -16.73
CA LYS A 53 4.28 20.50 -16.00
C LYS A 53 3.94 21.97 -16.22
N ASP A 54 3.37 22.28 -17.37
CA ASP A 54 3.22 23.64 -17.89
C ASP A 54 1.75 24.09 -17.97
N GLU A 55 0.80 23.25 -17.53
CA GLU A 55 -0.65 23.50 -17.58
C GLU A 55 -1.31 23.41 -16.20
N THR A 56 -2.22 24.34 -15.94
CA THR A 56 -3.06 24.41 -14.73
C THR A 56 -4.42 23.77 -14.97
N GLU A 57 -5.00 23.15 -13.93
CA GLU A 57 -6.30 22.46 -14.02
C GLU A 57 -7.45 23.47 -13.95
N ASN A 58 -7.92 23.90 -15.12
CA ASN A 58 -8.97 24.92 -15.23
C ASN A 58 -10.39 24.41 -14.97
N ASP A 59 -10.65 23.10 -15.01
CA ASP A 59 -11.96 22.54 -14.65
C ASP A 59 -12.01 22.22 -13.15
N PRO A 60 -12.84 22.91 -12.34
CA PRO A 60 -12.90 22.69 -10.90
C PRO A 60 -13.54 21.34 -10.54
N ARG A 61 -14.14 20.64 -11.51
CA ARG A 61 -14.60 19.24 -11.34
C ARG A 61 -13.43 18.26 -11.18
N ASN A 62 -12.27 18.57 -11.76
CA ASN A 62 -11.08 17.72 -11.74
C ASN A 62 -10.18 17.94 -10.50
N TRP A 63 -10.41 18.99 -9.71
CA TRP A 63 -9.66 19.25 -8.46
C TRP A 63 -9.83 18.14 -7.41
N GLY A 64 -10.86 17.30 -7.56
CA GLY A 64 -11.07 16.09 -6.78
C GLY A 64 -11.98 16.28 -5.56
N VAL A 65 -12.83 15.29 -5.30
CA VAL A 65 -13.90 15.35 -4.29
C VAL A 65 -13.40 15.72 -2.89
N GLN A 66 -12.24 15.23 -2.47
CA GLN A 66 -11.70 15.52 -1.15
C GLN A 66 -11.26 16.99 -1.01
N PHE A 67 -10.67 17.55 -2.06
CA PHE A 67 -10.25 18.95 -2.13
C PHE A 67 -11.46 19.88 -2.02
N LEU A 68 -12.52 19.62 -2.79
CA LEU A 68 -13.78 20.37 -2.73
C LEU A 68 -14.46 20.29 -1.35
N LYS A 69 -14.39 19.13 -0.68
CA LYS A 69 -14.89 18.96 0.70
C LYS A 69 -14.10 19.77 1.72
N ASP A 70 -12.77 19.80 1.59
CA ASP A 70 -11.92 20.55 2.51
C ASP A 70 -12.04 22.08 2.27
N LEU A 71 -12.18 22.53 1.01
CA LEU A 71 -12.59 23.90 0.67
C LEU A 71 -13.94 24.29 1.28
N MET A 72 -14.93 23.40 1.23
CA MET A 72 -16.27 23.62 1.82
C MET A 72 -16.23 23.71 3.36
N ALA A 73 -15.27 23.02 4.00
CA ALA A 73 -15.01 23.20 5.43
C ALA A 73 -14.39 24.58 5.70
N ILE A 74 -13.34 24.95 4.96
CA ILE A 74 -12.66 26.24 5.08
C ILE A 74 -13.63 27.41 4.88
N SER A 75 -14.48 27.37 3.84
CA SER A 75 -15.44 28.45 3.55
C SER A 75 -16.41 28.68 4.71
N ARG A 76 -16.79 27.62 5.43
CA ARG A 76 -17.67 27.70 6.61
C ARG A 76 -16.95 28.29 7.83
N ILE A 77 -15.70 27.91 8.04
CA ILE A 77 -14.90 28.39 9.19
C ILE A 77 -14.53 29.87 9.00
N LYS A 78 -14.13 30.26 7.79
CA LYS A 78 -13.76 31.63 7.40
C LYS A 78 -14.93 32.48 6.89
N LYS A 79 -16.17 31.99 6.99
CA LYS A 79 -17.41 32.71 6.60
C LYS A 79 -17.39 33.31 5.18
N GLY A 80 -16.66 32.69 4.25
CA GLY A 80 -16.52 33.17 2.87
C GLY A 80 -15.41 34.20 2.60
N ASP A 81 -14.53 34.51 3.56
CA ASP A 81 -13.43 35.48 3.39
C ASP A 81 -12.36 34.99 2.38
N LEU A 82 -12.63 35.16 1.09
CA LEU A 82 -11.77 34.71 -0.01
C LEU A 82 -10.36 35.31 0.04
N ASN A 83 -10.25 36.62 0.29
CA ASN A 83 -8.97 37.33 0.26
C ASN A 83 -7.99 36.80 1.31
N LEU A 84 -8.46 36.51 2.51
CA LEU A 84 -7.64 35.93 3.58
C LEU A 84 -7.22 34.50 3.23
N PHE A 85 -8.15 33.69 2.71
CA PHE A 85 -7.86 32.33 2.25
C PHE A 85 -6.80 32.31 1.13
N GLN A 86 -6.93 33.17 0.12
CA GLN A 86 -5.95 33.24 -0.98
C GLN A 86 -4.57 33.74 -0.53
N GLN A 87 -4.51 34.68 0.43
CA GLN A 87 -3.24 35.12 1.02
C GLN A 87 -2.57 34.00 1.83
N ASP A 88 -3.32 33.32 2.72
CA ASP A 88 -2.82 32.20 3.51
C ASP A 88 -2.38 31.03 2.59
N LEU A 89 -3.11 30.78 1.49
CA LEU A 89 -2.74 29.77 0.49
C LEU A 89 -1.47 30.14 -0.26
N ARG A 90 -1.30 31.39 -0.72
CA ARG A 90 -0.03 31.86 -1.30
C ARG A 90 1.12 31.74 -0.29
N ALA A 91 0.89 32.06 0.98
CA ALA A 91 1.90 31.95 2.04
C ALA A 91 2.25 30.48 2.40
N LYS A 92 1.38 29.52 2.09
CA LYS A 92 1.70 28.08 2.13
C LYS A 92 2.46 27.64 0.87
N VAL A 93 1.99 28.01 -0.31
CA VAL A 93 2.61 27.66 -1.60
C VAL A 93 4.04 28.21 -1.69
N ALA A 94 4.29 29.44 -1.23
CA ALA A 94 5.62 30.06 -1.17
C ALA A 94 6.62 29.39 -0.19
N LYS A 95 6.18 28.41 0.62
CA LYS A 95 7.08 27.59 1.47
C LYS A 95 7.53 26.30 0.80
N HIS A 96 6.89 25.91 -0.31
CA HIS A 96 7.43 24.83 -1.13
C HIS A 96 8.69 25.33 -1.81
N GLU A 97 9.62 24.41 -2.10
CA GLU A 97 10.77 24.70 -2.95
C GLU A 97 10.31 25.36 -4.27
N GLU A 98 11.12 26.29 -4.81
CA GLU A 98 10.87 27.04 -6.06
C GLU A 98 10.44 26.17 -7.25
N LYS A 99 10.75 24.88 -7.17
CA LYS A 99 10.37 23.78 -8.07
C LYS A 99 8.86 23.59 -8.26
N HIS A 100 8.01 24.07 -7.33
CA HIS A 100 6.56 23.78 -7.34
C HIS A 100 5.65 24.98 -6.93
N PRO A 101 5.39 25.96 -7.81
CA PRO A 101 4.40 27.04 -7.60
C PRO A 101 2.91 26.62 -7.46
N TRP A 102 2.57 25.33 -7.52
CA TRP A 102 1.18 24.86 -7.52
C TRP A 102 0.71 24.37 -6.15
N CYS A 103 -0.51 24.74 -5.77
CA CYS A 103 -1.19 24.22 -4.59
C CYS A 103 -1.32 22.69 -4.61
N ARG A 104 -1.04 22.07 -3.46
CA ARG A 104 -1.22 20.63 -3.21
C ARG A 104 -2.40 20.40 -2.26
N LEU A 105 -2.95 19.18 -2.30
CA LEU A 105 -3.97 18.74 -1.34
C LEU A 105 -3.47 18.74 0.13
N SER A 106 -2.15 18.66 0.36
CA SER A 106 -1.55 18.87 1.69
C SER A 106 -1.84 20.26 2.22
N ASP A 107 -1.67 21.28 1.39
CA ASP A 107 -1.68 22.68 1.81
C ASP A 107 -3.09 23.10 2.27
N ILE A 108 -4.11 22.66 1.53
CA ILE A 108 -5.52 22.86 1.90
C ILE A 108 -5.86 22.10 3.19
N LYS A 109 -5.34 20.89 3.39
CA LYS A 109 -5.54 20.13 4.64
C LYS A 109 -4.86 20.80 5.83
N GLU A 110 -3.66 21.36 5.65
CA GLU A 110 -2.96 22.10 6.69
C GLU A 110 -3.69 23.42 7.03
N LEU A 111 -4.13 24.19 6.03
CA LEU A 111 -4.93 25.39 6.28
C LEU A 111 -6.23 25.06 7.02
N LYS A 112 -6.88 23.95 6.65
CA LYS A 112 -8.05 23.46 7.36
C LYS A 112 -7.73 23.11 8.82
N ASP A 113 -6.68 22.35 9.12
CA ASP A 113 -6.30 22.03 10.51
C ASP A 113 -5.92 23.28 11.30
N GLU A 114 -5.20 24.24 10.68
CA GLU A 114 -4.86 25.53 11.28
C GLU A 114 -6.11 26.39 11.59
N TYR A 115 -7.16 26.32 10.77
CA TYR A 115 -8.41 27.05 10.98
C TYR A 115 -9.38 26.33 11.93
N GLU A 116 -9.43 24.99 11.90
CA GLU A 116 -10.23 24.18 12.85
C GLU A 116 -9.63 24.22 14.26
N HIS A 117 -8.30 24.34 14.37
CA HIS A 117 -7.56 24.24 15.64
C HIS A 117 -6.53 25.37 15.84
N PRO A 118 -6.95 26.65 15.93
CA PRO A 118 -6.03 27.80 16.04
C PRO A 118 -5.14 27.78 17.29
N ASN A 119 -5.54 27.06 18.34
CA ASN A 119 -4.76 26.90 19.58
C ASN A 119 -3.78 25.70 19.55
N ARG A 120 -3.80 24.88 18.50
CA ARG A 120 -2.88 23.75 18.36
C ARG A 120 -1.50 24.29 18.00
N LYS A 121 -0.50 24.02 18.83
CA LYS A 121 0.90 24.29 18.46
C LYS A 121 1.16 23.59 17.14
N LYS A 122 1.57 24.36 16.11
CA LYS A 122 1.97 23.78 14.83
C LYS A 122 3.03 22.71 15.11
N PRO A 123 2.91 21.50 14.54
CA PRO A 123 4.00 20.54 14.62
C PRO A 123 5.24 21.25 14.07
N VAL A 124 6.31 21.28 14.86
CA VAL A 124 7.58 21.85 14.39
C VAL A 124 7.92 21.09 13.11
N PRO A 125 8.13 21.76 11.96
CA PRO A 125 8.51 21.08 10.75
C PRO A 125 9.80 20.33 11.07
N GLN A 126 9.72 19.00 11.03
CA GLN A 126 10.86 18.14 11.31
C GLN A 126 11.77 18.27 10.10
N GLU A 127 12.66 19.26 10.15
CA GLU A 127 13.62 19.51 9.07
C GLU A 127 14.35 18.20 8.79
N GLU A 128 14.23 17.69 7.56
CA GLU A 128 15.01 16.54 7.07
C GLU A 128 16.46 16.97 6.79
N SER A 129 17.03 17.75 7.72
CA SER A 129 18.45 18.05 7.79
C SER A 129 19.14 16.83 8.40
N GLY A 130 19.86 16.09 7.57
CA GLY A 130 20.57 14.91 8.02
C GLY A 130 21.72 15.24 8.98
N SER A 131 22.09 14.22 9.77
CA SER A 131 23.30 14.11 10.60
C SER A 131 23.17 14.40 12.11
N SER A 132 24.02 13.65 12.83
CA SER A 132 24.59 13.95 14.16
C SER A 132 23.81 13.60 15.43
N SER A 133 23.94 12.34 15.83
CA SER A 133 24.48 11.94 17.15
C SER A 133 24.41 12.97 18.31
N THR A 134 23.35 12.87 19.11
CA THR A 134 23.30 13.13 20.57
C THR A 134 22.17 12.23 21.13
N ASP A 135 22.40 10.97 21.47
CA ASP A 135 23.12 10.44 22.64
C ASP A 135 22.24 10.30 23.90
N SER A 136 22.37 9.13 24.54
CA SER A 136 22.11 8.78 25.94
C SER A 136 20.91 9.39 26.70
N TYR A 137 19.75 8.71 26.70
CA TYR A 137 18.86 8.66 27.89
C TYR A 137 17.88 7.46 27.91
N LEU A 138 18.28 6.26 27.47
CA LEU A 138 17.41 5.06 27.59
C LEU A 138 18.17 3.72 27.68
N GLU A 139 19.43 3.78 28.09
CA GLU A 139 20.33 2.62 28.25
C GLU A 139 20.83 2.50 29.71
N GLU A 140 19.90 2.31 30.65
CA GLU A 140 20.23 1.77 31.99
C GLU A 140 19.08 0.91 32.55
N LEU A 141 18.60 -0.04 31.74
CA LEU A 141 17.94 -1.24 32.27
C LEU A 141 18.95 -2.38 32.18
N HIS A 142 19.79 -2.45 33.21
CA HIS A 142 20.92 -3.36 33.36
C HIS A 142 20.45 -4.83 33.28
N GLU A 143 20.51 -5.42 32.09
CA GLU A 143 20.33 -6.86 31.92
C GLU A 143 21.56 -7.59 32.49
N PRO A 144 21.41 -8.46 33.51
CA PRO A 144 22.56 -9.14 34.10
C PRO A 144 23.18 -10.12 33.10
N GLU A 145 24.47 -9.91 32.81
CA GLU A 145 25.23 -10.67 31.83
C GLU A 145 25.28 -12.17 32.20
N LEU A 146 24.51 -12.99 31.47
CA LEU A 146 24.49 -14.43 31.63
C LEU A 146 25.63 -15.06 30.81
N PRO A 147 26.41 -16.01 31.39
CA PRO A 147 27.59 -16.54 30.73
C PRO A 147 27.26 -17.26 29.42
N SER A 148 28.00 -16.91 28.37
CA SER A 148 27.89 -17.47 27.03
C SER A 148 28.06 -19.00 27.03
N GLY A 149 27.03 -19.74 26.59
CA GLY A 149 27.14 -21.19 26.36
C GLY A 149 25.84 -22.01 26.53
N MET A 150 24.83 -21.50 27.24
CA MET A 150 23.59 -22.26 27.46
C MET A 150 22.59 -22.11 26.31
N LYS A 151 22.38 -23.21 25.57
CA LYS A 151 21.25 -23.36 24.64
C LYS A 151 19.93 -23.16 25.39
N ARG A 152 19.31 -21.98 25.29
CA ARG A 152 17.93 -21.79 25.74
C ARG A 152 17.00 -22.48 24.74
N GLY A 153 16.21 -23.40 25.26
CA GLY A 153 15.36 -24.29 24.48
C GLY A 153 14.12 -23.62 23.90
N ARG A 154 13.37 -24.42 23.15
CA ARG A 154 12.01 -24.11 22.69
C ARG A 154 11.09 -23.62 23.83
N HIS A 155 10.15 -22.77 23.43
CA HIS A 155 8.94 -22.32 24.15
C HIS A 155 9.13 -21.44 25.39
N GLU A 156 8.60 -20.22 25.30
CA GLU A 156 7.51 -19.69 26.16
C GLU A 156 6.94 -18.44 25.45
N ILE A 157 5.78 -18.57 24.79
CA ILE A 157 4.47 -18.19 25.35
C ILE A 157 4.44 -16.71 25.77
N TYR A 158 4.41 -15.82 24.77
CA TYR A 158 3.53 -14.66 24.89
C TYR A 158 2.12 -15.13 24.59
N GLU A 159 1.30 -15.25 25.64
CA GLU A 159 -0.15 -15.24 25.48
C GLU A 159 -0.56 -13.90 24.87
N ALA A 160 -0.56 -13.83 23.54
CA ALA A 160 -1.30 -12.81 22.85
C ALA A 160 -2.73 -12.90 23.36
N ARG A 161 -3.18 -11.90 24.13
CA ARG A 161 -4.59 -11.76 24.51
C ARG A 161 -5.38 -11.67 23.21
N VAL A 162 -5.90 -12.81 22.77
CA VAL A 162 -6.87 -12.91 21.69
C VAL A 162 -8.11 -12.20 22.21
N GLN A 163 -8.16 -10.89 21.97
CA GLN A 163 -9.37 -10.08 22.05
C GLN A 163 -10.45 -10.89 21.35
N PRO A 164 -11.44 -11.45 22.07
CA PRO A 164 -12.41 -12.34 21.47
C PRO A 164 -13.16 -11.51 20.43
N LYS A 165 -12.96 -11.83 19.13
CA LYS A 165 -13.48 -11.07 17.99
C LYS A 165 -14.92 -10.68 18.31
N ARG A 166 -15.16 -9.38 18.60
CA ARG A 166 -16.48 -8.91 19.08
C ARG A 166 -17.51 -9.34 18.05
N ARG A 167 -18.26 -10.39 18.39
CA ARG A 167 -19.28 -10.95 17.49
C ARG A 167 -20.21 -9.80 17.15
N LYS A 168 -20.34 -9.47 15.86
CA LYS A 168 -21.25 -8.41 15.39
C LYS A 168 -22.62 -8.69 16.00
N VAL A 169 -23.01 -7.87 16.97
CA VAL A 169 -24.31 -7.99 17.61
C VAL A 169 -25.33 -7.61 16.54
N ASN A 170 -26.03 -8.60 16.00
CA ASN A 170 -27.16 -8.33 15.11
C ASN A 170 -28.14 -7.47 15.89
N ARG A 171 -28.23 -6.18 15.54
CA ARG A 171 -29.30 -5.30 16.03
C ARG A 171 -30.62 -6.01 15.76
N LEU A 172 -31.46 -6.13 16.79
CA LEU A 172 -32.84 -6.59 16.60
C LEU A 172 -33.48 -5.61 15.61
N ARG A 173 -34.04 -6.15 14.53
CA ARG A 173 -34.86 -5.38 13.61
C ARG A 173 -36.24 -5.24 14.24
N ARG A 174 -36.90 -4.12 14.01
CA ARG A 174 -38.34 -4.02 14.27
C ARG A 174 -39.07 -4.88 13.24
N SER A 175 -40.03 -5.68 13.69
CA SER A 175 -41.06 -6.23 12.82
C SER A 175 -42.09 -5.15 12.49
N ASP A 176 -42.92 -5.39 11.48
CA ASP A 176 -43.97 -4.45 11.07
C ASP A 176 -45.07 -4.27 12.15
N ASP A 177 -45.16 -5.21 13.10
CA ASP A 177 -45.98 -5.17 14.32
C ASP A 177 -45.34 -4.32 15.46
N GLY A 178 -44.22 -3.64 15.20
CA GLY A 178 -43.51 -2.80 16.16
C GLY A 178 -42.66 -3.54 17.21
N GLY A 179 -42.82 -4.87 17.31
CA GLY A 179 -42.00 -5.74 18.15
C GLY A 179 -40.52 -5.81 17.72
N PHE A 180 -39.64 -6.26 18.63
CA PHE A 180 -38.23 -6.50 18.33
C PHE A 180 -37.96 -8.00 18.23
N GLU A 181 -37.78 -8.51 17.02
CA GLU A 181 -37.66 -9.94 16.78
C GLU A 181 -36.19 -10.41 16.70
N ARG A 182 -35.88 -11.56 17.32
CA ARG A 182 -34.57 -12.22 17.19
C ARG A 182 -34.66 -13.29 16.10
N LYS A 183 -33.80 -13.21 15.08
CA LYS A 183 -33.75 -14.21 14.01
C LYS A 183 -33.29 -15.57 14.55
N ASP A 184 -34.24 -16.47 14.78
CA ASP A 184 -33.98 -17.82 15.28
C ASP A 184 -33.08 -18.62 14.33
N LYS A 185 -31.87 -18.90 14.81
CA LYS A 185 -30.84 -19.60 14.04
C LYS A 185 -31.19 -21.07 13.74
N ALA A 186 -32.17 -21.63 14.44
CA ALA A 186 -32.61 -23.01 14.31
C ALA A 186 -33.45 -23.27 13.03
N LYS A 187 -34.19 -22.28 12.52
CA LYS A 187 -35.10 -22.49 11.37
C LYS A 187 -34.41 -22.42 9.99
N ALA A 188 -33.19 -21.89 9.92
CA ALA A 188 -32.48 -21.64 8.64
C ALA A 188 -31.92 -22.89 7.93
N ARG A 189 -32.11 -24.11 8.47
CA ARG A 189 -31.58 -25.36 7.91
C ARG A 189 -32.62 -26.31 7.29
N LYS A 190 -33.91 -25.91 7.21
CA LYS A 190 -35.00 -26.82 6.80
C LYS A 190 -35.94 -26.27 5.71
N SER A 191 -35.45 -25.32 4.90
CA SER A 191 -36.19 -24.71 3.79
C SER A 191 -35.52 -25.05 2.45
N GLY A 192 -35.56 -26.33 2.06
CA GLY A 192 -34.83 -26.82 0.89
C GLY A 192 -35.31 -28.14 0.33
N PHE A 193 -36.61 -28.46 0.42
CA PHE A 193 -37.20 -29.60 -0.28
C PHE A 193 -38.73 -29.49 -0.42
N SER A 194 -39.19 -29.22 -1.65
CA SER A 194 -40.55 -29.36 -2.26
C SER A 194 -40.45 -28.64 -3.63
N MET A 195 -40.57 -29.21 -4.85
CA MET A 195 -41.63 -30.07 -5.42
C MET A 195 -43.03 -29.57 -5.02
N GLU A 196 -43.87 -29.01 -5.90
CA GLU A 196 -44.31 -29.47 -7.24
C GLU A 196 -44.48 -28.29 -8.25
N ARG A 197 -44.37 -28.49 -9.58
CA ARG A 197 -45.45 -28.57 -10.61
C ARG A 197 -46.66 -27.62 -10.40
N ASP A 198 -47.26 -26.95 -11.39
CA ASP A 198 -47.15 -26.97 -12.87
C ASP A 198 -47.45 -25.57 -13.46
N SER A 199 -46.85 -25.21 -14.62
CA SER A 199 -47.51 -24.54 -15.78
C SER A 199 -46.49 -23.94 -16.77
N PRO A 200 -46.72 -24.04 -18.11
CA PRO A 200 -45.82 -23.47 -19.13
C PRO A 200 -46.36 -22.16 -19.73
N VAL A 201 -45.52 -21.12 -19.83
CA VAL A 201 -45.73 -19.97 -20.75
C VAL A 201 -44.39 -19.51 -21.32
N ASP A 202 -44.40 -19.20 -22.62
CA ASP A 202 -43.26 -18.75 -23.43
C ASP A 202 -42.53 -17.50 -22.90
N SER A 203 -41.19 -17.54 -22.90
CA SER A 203 -40.36 -16.53 -23.61
C SER A 203 -38.87 -16.90 -23.61
N PRO A 204 -38.09 -16.55 -24.67
CA PRO A 204 -36.79 -17.17 -24.93
C PRO A 204 -35.61 -16.42 -24.30
N ALA A 205 -35.01 -17.00 -23.25
CA ALA A 205 -33.70 -16.59 -22.76
C ALA A 205 -32.57 -17.26 -23.57
N ARG A 206 -31.81 -16.50 -24.36
CA ARG A 206 -30.57 -16.96 -25.00
C ARG A 206 -29.45 -17.15 -23.98
N SER A 207 -29.46 -18.26 -23.25
CA SER A 207 -28.33 -18.72 -22.45
C SER A 207 -27.17 -19.15 -23.36
N ARG A 208 -26.05 -18.43 -23.31
CA ARG A 208 -24.80 -18.87 -23.95
C ARG A 208 -24.19 -20.02 -23.12
N PRO A 209 -23.87 -21.19 -23.71
CA PRO A 209 -23.21 -22.26 -22.98
C PRO A 209 -21.76 -21.91 -22.67
N ALA A 210 -21.33 -22.15 -21.43
CA ALA A 210 -19.94 -22.02 -21.01
C ALA A 210 -19.12 -23.18 -21.59
N LEU A 211 -18.49 -22.94 -22.75
CA LEU A 211 -17.56 -23.89 -23.37
C LEU A 211 -16.34 -24.11 -22.47
N ARG A 212 -16.25 -25.31 -21.89
CA ARG A 212 -15.02 -25.80 -21.25
C ARG A 212 -13.91 -25.87 -22.30
N ARG A 213 -12.88 -25.03 -22.17
CA ARG A 213 -11.62 -25.19 -22.91
C ARG A 213 -10.78 -26.28 -22.24
N PRO A 214 -10.28 -27.28 -22.98
CA PRO A 214 -9.20 -28.13 -22.47
C PRO A 214 -7.91 -27.31 -22.36
N SER A 215 -7.17 -27.50 -21.27
CA SER A 215 -5.84 -26.92 -21.09
C SER A 215 -4.85 -27.55 -22.08
N ARG A 216 -4.21 -26.73 -22.91
CA ARG A 216 -3.01 -27.14 -23.64
C ARG A 216 -1.90 -27.44 -22.63
N ILE A 217 -1.37 -28.66 -22.66
CA ILE A 217 -0.01 -28.93 -22.24
C ILE A 217 0.89 -28.41 -23.38
N ILE A 218 1.91 -27.64 -23.03
CA ILE A 218 2.99 -27.25 -23.94
C ILE A 218 4.19 -28.05 -23.47
N ASP A 219 4.45 -29.17 -24.15
CA ASP A 219 5.78 -29.75 -24.17
C ASP A 219 6.67 -28.85 -25.04
N SER A 220 7.92 -28.65 -24.61
CA SER A 220 8.95 -27.97 -25.41
C SER A 220 10.19 -28.84 -25.45
N ASP A 221 10.68 -29.10 -26.67
CA ASP A 221 12.05 -29.53 -26.96
C ASP A 221 13.08 -28.61 -26.26
N GLY A 222 14.35 -28.98 -26.03
CA GLY A 222 15.13 -30.19 -26.31
C GLY A 222 16.40 -30.18 -25.41
N GLU A 223 17.46 -30.99 -25.51
CA GLU A 223 17.93 -32.17 -26.27
C GLU A 223 19.06 -32.81 -25.37
N GLU A 224 19.68 -33.97 -25.57
CA GLU A 224 19.77 -34.97 -26.66
C GLU A 224 20.05 -36.39 -26.05
N ASP A 225 20.28 -37.40 -26.90
CA ASP A 225 21.07 -38.65 -26.68
C ASP A 225 21.20 -39.31 -25.27
N ALA A 226 20.54 -40.47 -25.07
CA ALA A 226 21.23 -41.76 -24.86
C ALA A 226 20.28 -42.97 -24.59
N ARG A 227 20.13 -43.83 -25.60
CA ARG A 227 20.09 -45.32 -25.60
C ARG A 227 19.53 -46.11 -24.40
N ASP A 228 18.57 -46.98 -24.71
CA ASP A 228 18.23 -48.28 -24.10
C ASP A 228 18.82 -48.64 -22.71
N SER A 229 17.96 -48.70 -21.69
CA SER A 229 18.04 -49.74 -20.64
C SER A 229 16.79 -49.82 -19.75
N PRO A 230 15.95 -50.85 -19.87
CA PRO A 230 15.03 -51.25 -18.80
C PRO A 230 15.73 -52.19 -17.80
N TYR A 231 15.41 -52.05 -16.51
CA TYR A 231 15.94 -52.78 -15.33
C TYR A 231 17.35 -52.37 -14.84
N GLY A 232 17.43 -51.76 -13.65
CA GLY A 232 18.71 -51.52 -12.96
C GLY A 232 18.68 -50.64 -11.70
N LYS A 233 18.16 -51.15 -10.57
CA LYS A 233 18.57 -50.66 -9.23
C LYS A 233 19.92 -51.32 -8.84
N PRO A 234 20.55 -50.96 -7.71
CA PRO A 234 21.10 -49.66 -7.32
C PRO A 234 22.61 -49.77 -6.97
N SER A 235 23.39 -48.68 -6.91
CA SER A 235 24.72 -48.77 -6.25
C SER A 235 25.41 -47.48 -5.81
N ARG A 236 25.84 -47.54 -4.54
CA ARG A 236 27.17 -47.20 -4.01
C ARG A 236 27.73 -45.78 -4.19
N THR A 237 27.69 -45.06 -3.07
CA THR A 237 28.89 -44.56 -2.36
C THR A 237 30.17 -44.36 -3.20
N LYS A 238 30.54 -43.10 -3.42
CA LYS A 238 31.94 -42.72 -3.63
C LYS A 238 32.36 -41.70 -2.59
N ALA A 239 33.31 -42.07 -1.74
CA ALA A 239 34.03 -41.14 -0.90
C ALA A 239 34.86 -40.20 -1.80
N GLN A 240 34.88 -38.91 -1.46
CA GLN A 240 35.87 -37.97 -2.00
C GLN A 240 36.99 -37.80 -0.97
N THR A 241 38.21 -38.09 -1.40
CA THR A 241 39.44 -37.79 -0.69
C THR A 241 39.71 -36.28 -0.69
N PRO A 242 40.13 -35.67 0.43
CA PRO A 242 40.49 -34.26 0.45
C PRO A 242 41.80 -34.03 -0.33
N SER A 243 41.76 -33.08 -1.28
CA SER A 243 42.98 -32.57 -1.91
C SER A 243 43.76 -31.71 -0.91
N ALA A 244 45.03 -32.04 -0.69
CA ALA A 244 45.97 -31.10 -0.08
C ALA A 244 46.29 -29.95 -1.06
N TYR A 245 46.77 -28.83 -0.52
CA TYR A 245 47.11 -27.57 -1.22
C TYR A 245 45.93 -26.73 -1.76
N SER A 246 45.34 -25.93 -0.87
CA SER A 246 44.93 -24.55 -1.18
C SER A 246 44.95 -23.70 0.09
N MET A 247 46.04 -22.95 0.30
CA MET A 247 46.12 -21.99 1.41
C MET A 247 45.54 -20.65 0.99
N SER A 248 44.22 -20.54 1.10
CA SER A 248 43.53 -19.24 1.19
C SER A 248 42.22 -19.45 1.96
N PRO A 249 41.88 -18.62 2.97
CA PRO A 249 40.63 -18.75 3.71
C PRO A 249 39.46 -18.33 2.81
N ALA A 250 38.93 -19.29 2.07
CA ALA A 250 37.67 -19.10 1.35
C ALA A 250 36.58 -18.72 2.37
N PRO A 251 35.76 -17.68 2.10
CA PRO A 251 34.69 -17.32 3.01
C PRO A 251 33.77 -18.53 3.19
N ALA A 252 33.47 -18.85 4.45
CA ALA A 252 32.58 -19.95 4.77
C ALA A 252 31.28 -19.77 4.00
N ARG A 253 30.99 -20.69 3.06
CA ARG A 253 29.69 -20.74 2.40
C ARG A 253 28.67 -21.07 3.46
N LEU A 254 28.05 -20.04 4.03
CA LEU A 254 26.88 -20.20 4.87
C LEU A 254 25.89 -21.07 4.09
N SER A 255 25.53 -22.21 4.68
CA SER A 255 24.56 -23.12 4.08
C SER A 255 23.35 -22.29 3.67
N SER A 256 23.03 -22.25 2.37
CA SER A 256 21.78 -21.67 1.93
C SER A 256 20.70 -22.52 2.58
N VAL A 257 20.05 -21.96 3.61
CA VAL A 257 18.88 -22.57 4.24
C VAL A 257 17.82 -22.55 3.16
N ILE A 258 17.75 -23.66 2.41
CA ILE A 258 16.65 -23.96 1.51
C ILE A 258 15.44 -23.99 2.44
N ALA A 259 14.63 -22.93 2.40
CA ALA A 259 13.39 -22.90 3.13
C ALA A 259 12.59 -24.11 2.67
N GLU A 260 12.24 -25.01 3.60
CA GLU A 260 11.37 -26.13 3.27
C GLU A 260 10.08 -25.56 2.70
N PRO A 261 9.62 -26.03 1.52
CA PRO A 261 8.39 -25.52 0.93
C PRO A 261 7.25 -25.82 1.89
N ILE A 262 6.68 -24.77 2.49
CA ILE A 262 5.54 -24.89 3.39
C ILE A 262 4.38 -25.41 2.55
N ASP A 263 3.92 -26.63 2.85
CA ASP A 263 2.81 -27.25 2.13
C ASP A 263 1.51 -26.51 2.46
N THR A 264 1.15 -25.57 1.58
CA THR A 264 -0.02 -24.69 1.71
C THR A 264 -1.27 -25.27 1.05
N SER A 265 -1.27 -26.55 0.63
CA SER A 265 -2.33 -27.19 -0.15
C SER A 265 -3.73 -27.10 0.44
N ASP A 266 -3.86 -27.12 1.77
CA ASP A 266 -5.15 -27.02 2.49
C ASP A 266 -5.65 -25.56 2.71
N GLN A 267 -4.87 -24.55 2.33
CA GLN A 267 -5.25 -23.14 2.50
C GLN A 267 -6.18 -22.64 1.38
N PRO A 268 -7.13 -21.73 1.66
CA PRO A 268 -7.96 -21.13 0.61
C PRO A 268 -7.11 -20.24 -0.32
N LEU A 269 -7.34 -20.33 -1.63
CA LEU A 269 -6.61 -19.61 -2.70
C LEU A 269 -6.33 -18.12 -2.45
N ALA A 270 -7.25 -17.43 -1.76
CA ALA A 270 -7.08 -16.01 -1.42
C ALA A 270 -5.94 -15.76 -0.42
N VAL A 271 -5.66 -16.71 0.48
CA VAL A 271 -4.56 -16.62 1.44
C VAL A 271 -3.24 -16.99 0.77
N GLN A 272 -3.20 -18.09 0.01
CA GLN A 272 -2.03 -18.47 -0.81
C GLN A 272 -1.55 -17.30 -1.71
N LYS A 273 -2.48 -16.57 -2.34
CA LYS A 273 -2.15 -15.38 -3.14
C LYS A 273 -1.53 -14.25 -2.31
N MET A 274 -2.05 -13.99 -1.10
CA MET A 274 -1.47 -12.97 -0.22
C MET A 274 -0.10 -13.39 0.34
N GLU A 275 0.09 -14.68 0.66
CA GLU A 275 1.38 -15.22 1.09
C GLU A 275 2.44 -15.08 -0.01
N ALA A 276 2.09 -15.39 -1.27
CA ALA A 276 2.98 -15.19 -2.42
C ALA A 276 3.29 -13.69 -2.68
N GLU A 277 2.31 -12.80 -2.54
CA GLU A 277 2.54 -11.34 -2.65
C GLU A 277 3.46 -10.81 -1.54
N LEU A 278 3.36 -11.34 -0.32
CA LEU A 278 4.26 -11.00 0.79
C LEU A 278 5.68 -11.54 0.58
N GLU A 279 5.82 -12.78 0.09
CA GLU A 279 7.13 -13.37 -0.21
C GLU A 279 7.90 -12.57 -1.28
N VAL A 280 7.20 -12.14 -2.35
CA VAL A 280 7.77 -11.25 -3.37
C VAL A 280 8.19 -9.91 -2.76
N ALA A 281 7.33 -9.27 -1.95
CA ALA A 281 7.67 -8.00 -1.31
C ALA A 281 8.87 -8.10 -0.35
N GLU A 282 8.99 -9.22 0.39
CA GLU A 282 10.17 -9.49 1.23
C GLU A 282 11.44 -9.72 0.40
N ALA A 283 11.35 -10.46 -0.70
CA ALA A 283 12.47 -10.72 -1.59
C ALA A 283 12.98 -9.41 -2.24
N GLU A 284 12.07 -8.56 -2.73
CA GLU A 284 12.38 -7.25 -3.28
C GLU A 284 13.03 -6.33 -2.23
N LEU A 285 12.50 -6.30 -1.00
CA LEU A 285 13.06 -5.52 0.10
C LEU A 285 14.46 -6.00 0.50
N LYS A 286 14.69 -7.32 0.57
CA LYS A 286 16.02 -7.91 0.82
C LYS A 286 17.00 -7.56 -0.31
N ALA A 287 16.57 -7.65 -1.57
CA ALA A 287 17.38 -7.27 -2.72
C ALA A 287 17.72 -5.76 -2.75
N ALA A 288 16.76 -4.89 -2.40
CA ALA A 288 16.97 -3.45 -2.30
C ALA A 288 17.97 -3.10 -1.19
N ARG A 289 17.86 -3.72 -0.01
CA ARG A 289 18.84 -3.55 1.09
C ARG A 289 20.26 -4.00 0.70
N LEU A 290 20.39 -5.13 0.00
CA LEU A 290 21.69 -5.59 -0.50
C LEU A 290 22.30 -4.64 -1.54
N LYS A 291 21.49 -4.13 -2.48
CA LYS A 291 21.94 -3.11 -3.44
C LYS A 291 22.41 -1.83 -2.74
N PHE A 292 21.66 -1.34 -1.75
CA PHE A 292 22.02 -0.16 -0.97
C PHE A 292 23.34 -0.36 -0.21
N ALA A 293 23.50 -1.50 0.48
CA ALA A 293 24.73 -1.84 1.18
C ALA A 293 25.95 -1.92 0.23
N TYR A 294 25.76 -2.47 -0.98
CA TYR A 294 26.80 -2.52 -2.01
C TYR A 294 27.20 -1.12 -2.51
N CYS A 295 26.22 -0.23 -2.79
CA CYS A 295 26.52 1.15 -3.19
C CYS A 295 27.30 1.89 -2.10
N LYS A 296 26.86 1.80 -0.84
CA LYS A 296 27.52 2.44 0.31
C LYS A 296 28.96 1.94 0.49
N ALA A 297 29.19 0.63 0.42
CA ALA A 297 30.54 0.05 0.51
C ALA A 297 31.45 0.48 -0.66
N LYS A 298 30.88 0.73 -1.85
CA LYS A 298 31.61 1.25 -3.01
C LYS A 298 31.98 2.72 -2.83
N GLU A 299 31.07 3.55 -2.32
CA GLU A 299 31.31 4.96 -1.98
C GLU A 299 32.41 5.09 -0.92
N GLU A 300 32.34 4.30 0.16
CA GLU A 300 33.37 4.25 1.21
C GLU A 300 34.75 3.84 0.66
N ALA A 301 34.81 2.85 -0.23
CA ALA A 301 36.05 2.43 -0.88
C ALA A 301 36.64 3.48 -1.83
N GLU A 302 35.80 4.21 -2.57
CA GLU A 302 36.22 5.31 -3.44
C GLU A 302 36.75 6.51 -2.62
N GLU A 303 36.12 6.83 -1.49
CA GLU A 303 36.63 7.83 -0.55
C GLU A 303 37.97 7.43 0.06
N GLU A 304 38.13 6.19 0.51
CA GLU A 304 39.41 5.69 1.04
C GLU A 304 40.52 5.75 -0.02
N ALA A 305 40.23 5.33 -1.26
CA ALA A 305 41.18 5.42 -2.36
C ALA A 305 41.60 6.88 -2.61
N ARG A 306 40.65 7.82 -2.60
CA ARG A 306 40.92 9.26 -2.75
C ARG A 306 41.76 9.80 -1.59
N LYS A 307 41.44 9.45 -0.34
CA LYS A 307 42.19 9.85 0.87
C LYS A 307 43.64 9.33 0.82
N ARG A 308 43.84 8.08 0.41
CA ARG A 308 45.18 7.48 0.21
C ARG A 308 45.97 8.17 -0.90
N GLN A 309 45.33 8.51 -2.02
CA GLN A 309 45.98 9.27 -3.11
C GLN A 309 46.36 10.70 -2.70
N SER A 310 45.58 11.37 -1.84
CA SER A 310 45.96 12.68 -1.31
C SER A 310 47.07 12.63 -0.27
N ALA A 311 47.22 11.51 0.46
CA ALA A 311 48.28 11.35 1.46
C ALA A 311 49.66 10.96 0.87
N LEU A 312 49.72 10.70 -0.44
CA LEU A 312 50.94 10.33 -1.19
C LEU A 312 51.51 11.51 -2.02
N LYS A 313 50.99 12.73 -1.82
CA LYS A 313 51.44 13.98 -2.47
C LYS A 313 51.94 14.97 -1.44
#